data_AF-A0A3M2K6W3-F1
#
_entry.id   AF-A0A3M2K6W3-F1
#
_cell.length_a   1.000
_cell.length_b   1.000
_cell.length_c   1.000
_cell.angle_alpha   90.00
_cell.angle_beta   90.00
_cell.angle_gamma   90.00
#
_symmetry.space_group_name_H-M   'P 1'
#
loop_
_entity.id
_entity.type
_entity.pdbx_description
1 polymer ?
#
loop_
_entity_poly.entity_id
_entity_poly.type
_entity_poly.pdbx_seq_one_letter_code
_entity_poly.pdbx_strand_id
1 'polypeptide(L)'
;MELSPREKLILGEIVREFILTGTPVGSNRIARKGYLNLSSATIRNIMARLEQKGYIYQPHPSAGRVPTTLGYRIYVDNLMKRARLSRMEKSA
;
A
#
# COMPACT_ATOMS: atom_id res chain seq x y z
N MET A 1 14.69 -7.93 1.05
CA MET A 1 13.64 -8.54 0.19
C MET A 1 13.08 -7.45 -0.72
N GLU A 2 13.35 -7.52 -2.02
CA GLU A 2 12.96 -6.43 -2.93
C GLU A 2 11.50 -6.56 -3.39
N LEU A 3 10.77 -5.44 -3.41
CA LEU A 3 9.43 -5.37 -3.98
C LEU A 3 9.52 -5.02 -5.47
N SER A 4 8.77 -5.75 -6.29
CA SER A 4 8.59 -5.40 -7.69
C SER A 4 7.88 -4.04 -7.84
N PRO A 5 8.01 -3.35 -8.97
CA PRO A 5 7.32 -2.08 -9.22
C PRO A 5 5.80 -2.18 -9.03
N ARG A 6 5.19 -3.30 -9.45
CA ARG A 6 3.74 -3.55 -9.26
C ARG A 6 3.37 -3.73 -7.79
N GLU A 7 4.17 -4.48 -7.03
CA GLU A 7 3.95 -4.63 -5.58
C GLU A 7 4.08 -3.30 -4.83
N LYS A 8 5.06 -2.47 -5.19
CA LYS A 8 5.22 -1.11 -4.64
C LYS A 8 4.01 -0.23 -4.93
N LEU A 9 3.49 -0.27 -6.15
CA LEU A 9 2.28 0.47 -6.54
C LEU A 9 1.06 0.03 -5.71
N ILE A 10 0.81 -1.29 -5.61
CA ILE A 10 -0.33 -1.81 -4.86
C ILE A 10 -0.20 -1.53 -3.36
N LEU A 11 0.99 -1.72 -2.78
CA LEU A 11 1.26 -1.35 -1.38
C LEU A 11 1.01 0.15 -1.15
N GLY A 12 1.44 0.98 -2.11
CA GLY A 12 1.17 2.41 -2.18
C GLY A 12 -0.31 2.73 -2.05
N GLU A 13 -1.14 2.07 -2.84
CA GLU A 13 -2.59 2.27 -2.81
C GLU A 13 -3.24 1.80 -1.52
N ILE A 14 -2.83 0.66 -1.00
CA ILE A 14 -3.38 0.13 0.25
C ILE A 14 -3.10 1.10 1.38
N VAL A 15 -1.87 1.61 1.50
CA VAL A 15 -1.50 2.56 2.54
C VAL A 15 -2.26 3.87 2.39
N ARG A 16 -2.33 4.44 1.18
CA ARG A 16 -3.11 5.67 0.93
C ARG A 16 -4.58 5.51 1.31
N GLU A 17 -5.22 4.47 0.82
CA GLU A 17 -6.65 4.24 1.06
C GLU A 17 -6.93 3.97 2.54
N PHE A 18 -6.04 3.26 3.22
CA PHE A 18 -6.17 2.99 4.64
C PHE A 18 -6.00 4.27 5.47
N ILE A 19 -5.02 5.12 5.16
CA ILE A 19 -4.86 6.43 5.83
C ILE A 19 -6.09 7.31 5.64
N LEU A 20 -6.66 7.33 4.43
CA LEU A 20 -7.81 8.17 4.11
C LEU A 20 -9.11 7.71 4.76
N THR A 21 -9.27 6.42 5.03
CA THR A 21 -10.57 5.87 5.47
C THR A 21 -10.56 5.10 6.77
N GLY A 22 -9.40 4.76 7.32
CA GLY A 22 -9.29 3.93 8.52
C GLY A 22 -9.85 2.51 8.37
N THR A 23 -10.18 2.05 7.16
CA THR A 23 -10.85 0.78 6.91
C THR A 23 -9.97 -0.18 6.09
N PRO A 24 -10.03 -1.51 6.35
CA PRO A 24 -9.32 -2.50 5.56
C PRO A 24 -9.60 -2.39 4.06
N VAL A 25 -8.57 -2.45 3.23
CA VAL A 25 -8.66 -2.16 1.80
C VAL A 25 -8.80 -3.44 0.99
N GLY A 26 -9.89 -3.57 0.23
CA GLY A 26 -10.14 -4.70 -0.66
C GLY A 26 -9.59 -4.49 -2.08
N SER A 27 -9.30 -5.60 -2.79
CA SER A 27 -8.79 -5.57 -4.17
C SER A 27 -9.75 -4.87 -5.14
N ASN A 28 -11.06 -5.06 -4.98
CA ASN A 28 -12.10 -4.39 -5.79
C ASN A 28 -12.03 -2.87 -5.68
N ARG A 29 -11.72 -2.35 -4.48
CA ARG A 29 -11.65 -0.92 -4.23
C ARG A 29 -10.48 -0.28 -4.98
N ILE A 30 -9.33 -0.97 -5.01
CA ILE A 30 -8.15 -0.55 -5.78
C ILE A 30 -8.43 -0.65 -7.29
N ALA A 31 -9.06 -1.75 -7.73
CA ALA A 31 -9.38 -1.97 -9.15
C ALA A 31 -10.29 -0.88 -9.73
N ARG A 32 -11.28 -0.41 -8.95
CA ARG A 32 -12.23 0.64 -9.36
C ARG A 32 -11.58 2.00 -9.67
N LYS A 33 -10.35 2.24 -9.21
CA LYS A 33 -9.64 3.49 -9.53
C LYS A 33 -9.18 3.57 -10.99
N GLY A 34 -9.14 2.45 -11.73
CA GLY A 34 -8.97 2.40 -13.19
C GLY A 34 -7.54 2.65 -13.72
N TYR A 35 -6.73 3.52 -13.11
CA TYR A 35 -5.42 3.90 -13.66
C TYR A 35 -4.34 2.82 -13.59
N LEU A 36 -4.53 1.76 -12.81
CA LEU A 36 -3.56 0.67 -12.71
C LEU A 36 -3.68 -0.33 -13.88
N ASN A 37 -4.79 -0.32 -14.62
CA ASN A 37 -5.09 -1.30 -15.67
C ASN A 37 -4.91 -2.76 -15.19
N LEU A 38 -5.34 -3.04 -13.95
CA LEU A 38 -5.26 -4.37 -13.31
C LEU A 38 -6.65 -4.83 -12.89
N SER A 39 -6.92 -6.12 -13.11
CA SER A 39 -8.13 -6.76 -12.59
C SER A 39 -8.08 -6.91 -11.06
N SER A 40 -9.25 -6.99 -10.43
CA SER A 40 -9.34 -7.28 -8.98
C SER A 40 -8.68 -8.60 -8.60
N ALA A 41 -8.76 -9.63 -9.46
CA ALA A 41 -8.09 -10.91 -9.23
C ALA A 41 -6.57 -10.77 -9.24
N THR A 42 -6.02 -10.02 -10.19
CA THR A 42 -4.58 -9.72 -10.25
C THR A 42 -4.13 -8.96 -9.00
N ILE A 43 -4.90 -7.97 -8.56
CA ILE A 43 -4.61 -7.21 -7.35
C ILE A 43 -4.65 -8.11 -6.11
N ARG A 44 -5.65 -8.99 -5.98
CA ARG A 44 -5.74 -9.95 -4.87
C ARG A 44 -4.52 -10.87 -4.80
N ASN A 45 -4.00 -11.33 -5.94
CA ASN A 45 -2.78 -12.13 -6.00
C ASN A 45 -1.54 -11.34 -5.54
N ILE A 46 -1.44 -10.07 -5.93
CA ILE A 46 -0.35 -9.19 -5.47
C ILE A 46 -0.46 -8.94 -3.95
N MET A 47 -1.68 -8.71 -3.45
CA MET A 47 -1.94 -8.56 -2.02
C MET A 47 -1.54 -9.80 -1.23
N ALA A 48 -1.80 -11.00 -1.73
CA ALA A 48 -1.36 -12.24 -1.08
C ALA A 48 0.18 -12.32 -0.97
N ARG A 49 0.91 -11.92 -2.03
CA ARG A 49 2.38 -11.85 -1.98
C ARG A 49 2.89 -10.80 -1.01
N LEU A 50 2.26 -9.62 -0.97
CA LEU A 50 2.60 -8.57 -0.01
C LEU A 50 2.37 -9.02 1.44
N GLU A 51 1.33 -9.80 1.68
CA GLU A 51 1.03 -10.38 2.99
C GLU A 51 2.04 -11.45 3.39
N GLN A 52 2.39 -12.38 2.49
CA GLN A 52 3.45 -13.36 2.72
C GLN A 52 4.80 -12.69 3.04
N LYS A 53 5.06 -11.51 2.47
CA LYS A 53 6.24 -10.70 2.73
C LYS A 53 6.13 -9.81 3.99
N GLY A 54 4.98 -9.82 4.68
CA GLY A 54 4.76 -9.09 5.93
C GLY A 54 4.48 -7.59 5.79
N TYR A 55 4.18 -7.07 4.59
CA TYR A 55 3.90 -5.65 4.38
C TYR A 55 2.45 -5.25 4.67
N ILE A 56 1.54 -6.20 4.56
CA ILE A 56 0.12 -6.05 4.86
C ILE A 56 -0.39 -7.30 5.56
N TYR A 57 -1.52 -7.22 6.23
CA TYR A 57 -2.17 -8.37 6.84
C TYR A 57 -3.69 -8.25 6.75
N GLN A 58 -4.41 -9.35 6.94
CA GLN A 58 -5.86 -9.32 7.09
C GLN A 58 -6.27 -9.51 8.54
N PRO A 59 -7.06 -8.58 9.09
CA PRO A 59 -7.51 -8.69 10.47
C PRO A 59 -8.55 -9.81 10.67
N HIS A 60 -9.41 -10.05 9.67
CA HIS A 60 -10.46 -11.09 9.71
C HIS A 60 -10.66 -11.73 8.33
N PRO A 61 -11.05 -13.01 8.22
CA PRO A 61 -11.13 -13.75 6.96
C PRO A 61 -11.94 -13.08 5.82
N SER A 62 -12.92 -12.24 6.16
CA SER A 62 -13.75 -11.48 5.22
C SER A 62 -13.27 -10.04 4.98
N ALA A 63 -12.35 -9.53 5.81
CA ALA A 63 -11.86 -8.16 5.72
C ALA A 63 -10.89 -7.97 4.56
N GLY A 64 -10.70 -6.72 4.13
CA GLY A 64 -9.60 -6.33 3.26
C GLY A 64 -8.23 -6.48 3.94
N ARG A 65 -7.20 -5.85 3.37
CA ARG A 65 -5.86 -5.82 3.96
C ARG A 65 -5.57 -4.48 4.63
N VAL A 66 -4.76 -4.52 5.67
CA VAL A 66 -4.29 -3.38 6.45
C VAL A 66 -2.76 -3.32 6.36
N PRO A 67 -2.14 -2.14 6.23
CA PRO A 67 -0.69 -2.03 6.26
C PRO A 67 -0.11 -2.42 7.61
N THR A 68 1.02 -3.12 7.60
CA THR A 68 1.86 -3.31 8.79
C THR A 68 2.80 -2.12 8.97
N THR A 69 3.51 -2.06 10.11
CA THR A 69 4.60 -1.10 10.32
C THR A 69 5.65 -1.16 9.20
N LEU A 70 5.95 -2.35 8.70
CA LEU A 70 6.87 -2.54 7.59
C LEU A 70 6.29 -1.99 6.27
N GLY A 71 4.99 -2.21 6.03
CA GLY A 71 4.27 -1.62 4.90
C GLY A 71 4.33 -0.10 4.89
N TYR A 72 4.08 0.54 6.04
CA TYR A 72 4.21 1.99 6.19
C TYR A 72 5.63 2.48 5.96
N ARG A 73 6.65 1.78 6.48
CA ARG A 73 8.05 2.17 6.30
C ARG A 73 8.44 2.17 4.83
N ILE A 74 8.15 1.08 4.12
CA ILE A 74 8.40 1.00 2.67
C ILE A 74 7.60 2.04 1.89
N TYR A 75 6.36 2.30 2.29
CA TYR A 75 5.54 3.34 1.67
C TYR A 75 6.22 4.71 1.77
N VAL A 76 6.67 5.10 2.96
CA VAL A 76 7.40 6.34 3.20
C VAL A 76 8.69 6.36 2.38
N ASP A 77 9.52 5.33 2.48
CA ASP A 77 10.83 5.28 1.82
C ASP A 77 10.74 5.36 0.28
N ASN A 78 9.66 4.84 -0.32
CA ASN A 78 9.47 4.81 -1.78
C ASN A 78 8.64 5.97 -2.33
N LEU A 79 7.70 6.55 -1.56
CA LEU A 79 6.80 7.61 -2.03
C LEU A 79 7.13 9.01 -1.47
N MET A 80 7.77 9.13 -0.29
CA MET A 80 8.24 10.44 0.23
C MET A 80 9.49 10.98 -0.48
N LYS A 81 10.00 10.30 -1.52
CA LYS A 81 10.99 10.91 -2.44
C LYS A 81 10.49 12.19 -3.14
N ARG A 82 9.22 12.58 -2.97
CA ARG A 82 8.65 13.83 -3.51
C ARG A 82 8.29 14.91 -2.48
N ALA A 83 8.29 14.61 -1.18
CA ALA A 83 8.19 15.65 -0.16
C ALA A 83 9.61 16.10 0.18
N ARG A 84 10.20 16.94 -0.67
CA ARG A 84 11.44 17.63 -0.31
C ARG A 84 11.07 18.61 0.80
N LEU A 85 11.19 18.18 2.06
CA LEU A 85 11.05 19.07 3.22
C LEU A 85 11.87 20.33 2.92
N SER A 86 11.22 21.48 3.05
CA SER A 86 11.89 22.77 2.95
C SER A 86 13.00 22.82 4.00
N ARG A 87 14.03 23.66 3.78
CA ARG A 87 15.12 23.77 4.78
C ARG A 87 14.62 24.13 6.18
N MET A 88 13.48 24.80 6.30
CA MET A 88 12.85 25.17 7.57
C MET A 88 12.28 23.98 8.34
N GLU A 89 11.75 22.96 7.66
CA GLU A 89 11.18 21.77 8.31
C GLU A 89 12.25 20.78 8.78
N LYS A 90 13.51 20.95 8.35
CA LYS A 90 14.64 20.11 8.76
C LYS A 90 15.38 20.63 9.99
N SER A 91 15.07 21.84 10.45
CA SER A 91 15.83 22.56 11.50
C SER A 91 15.07 22.73 12.82
N ALA A 92 13.91 22.07 12.97
CA ALA A 92 13.14 21.99 14.22
C ALA A 92 13.31 20.60 14.84
#